data_AF-A0A7C1XVS4-F1
#
_entry.id   AF-A0A7C1XVS4-F1
#
_cell.length_a   1.000
_cell.length_b   1.000
_cell.length_c   1.000
_cell.angle_alpha   90.00
_cell.angle_beta   90.00
_cell.angle_gamma   90.00
#
_symmetry.space_group_name_H-M   'P 1'
#
loop_
_entity.id
_entity.type
_entity.pdbx_description
1 polymer ?
#
loop_
_entity_poly.entity_id
_entity_poly.type
_entity_poly.pdbx_seq_one_letter_code
_entity_poly.pdbx_strand_id
1 'polypeptide(L)'
;MNLVRRILGPDSKYAPDLPYTYEARVAVIEGEDLINSYFADTICGLVDYLQAEAIAPSQVRIFEIFEGEEDEIPADLYSRDGETWRHRPEICRTFAAHYPGHIREGSCDFRDRDRRGIGP
;
A
#
# COMPACT_ATOMS: atom_id res chain seq x y z
N MET A 1 29.78 -5.48 11.73
CA MET A 1 28.39 -5.72 11.27
C MET A 1 27.98 -4.62 10.30
N ASN A 2 27.67 -5.04 9.08
CA ASN A 2 26.88 -4.37 8.02
C ASN A 2 26.99 -2.85 7.82
N LEU A 3 28.10 -2.41 7.23
CA LEU A 3 28.18 -1.13 6.53
C LEU A 3 27.46 -1.15 5.15
N VAL A 4 26.97 -2.32 4.72
CA VAL A 4 26.38 -2.54 3.37
C VAL A 4 24.90 -2.16 3.29
N ARG A 5 24.18 -2.07 4.43
CA ARG A 5 22.73 -1.80 4.43
C ARG A 5 22.35 -0.40 3.90
N ARG A 6 23.24 0.59 3.98
CA ARG A 6 22.98 1.97 3.53
C ARG A 6 23.00 2.21 2.01
N ILE A 7 23.20 1.17 1.19
CA ILE A 7 23.26 1.28 -0.28
C ILE A 7 22.08 0.53 -0.96
N LEU A 8 21.20 -0.15 -0.21
CA LEU A 8 20.31 -1.17 -0.76
C LEU A 8 18.81 -0.80 -0.87
N GLY A 9 18.38 0.39 -0.42
CA GLY A 9 16.97 0.84 -0.52
C GLY A 9 16.54 1.68 0.69
N PRO A 10 15.25 2.09 0.77
CA PRO A 10 14.70 2.78 1.93
C PRO A 10 14.91 1.99 3.24
N ASP A 11 15.32 2.65 4.31
CA ASP A 11 15.60 2.02 5.61
C ASP A 11 14.34 1.35 6.16
N SER A 12 13.18 1.98 5.96
CA SER A 12 11.89 1.46 6.41
C SER A 12 11.49 0.14 5.77
N LYS A 13 12.07 -0.27 4.63
CA LYS A 13 11.84 -1.62 4.05
C LYS A 13 12.52 -2.72 4.85
N TYR A 14 13.45 -2.41 5.74
CA TYR A 14 14.12 -3.39 6.58
C TYR A 14 13.57 -3.42 8.02
N ALA A 15 12.51 -2.64 8.30
CA ALA A 15 11.79 -2.72 9.56
C ALA A 15 10.95 -4.01 9.59
N PRO A 16 11.04 -4.82 10.65
CA PRO A 16 10.39 -6.15 10.71
C PRO A 16 8.86 -6.07 10.82
N ASP A 17 8.32 -4.89 11.06
CA ASP A 17 6.91 -4.58 11.33
C ASP A 17 6.28 -3.66 10.26
N LEU A 18 7.00 -3.38 9.17
CA LEU A 18 6.49 -2.63 8.03
C LEU A 18 6.55 -3.45 6.73
N PRO A 19 5.52 -3.41 5.87
CA PRO A 19 5.51 -4.21 4.66
C PRO A 19 6.58 -3.74 3.69
N TYR A 20 7.02 -4.57 2.78
CA TYR A 20 7.96 -4.15 1.73
C TYR A 20 7.30 -3.28 0.66
N THR A 21 6.08 -3.66 0.26
CA THR A 21 5.28 -3.01 -0.78
C THR A 21 3.80 -3.33 -0.57
N TYR A 22 2.95 -2.61 -1.29
CA TYR A 22 1.54 -2.92 -1.44
C TYR A 22 1.27 -3.38 -2.87
N GLU A 23 0.35 -4.33 -3.03
CA GLU A 23 -0.17 -4.79 -4.31
C GLU A 23 -1.68 -4.59 -4.35
N ALA A 24 -2.19 -4.05 -5.45
CA ALA A 24 -3.60 -4.02 -5.78
C ALA A 24 -3.89 -4.99 -6.92
N ARG A 25 -4.83 -5.92 -6.72
CA ARG A 25 -5.27 -6.91 -7.69
C ARG A 25 -6.65 -6.53 -8.20
N VAL A 26 -6.77 -6.35 -9.52
CA VAL A 26 -8.02 -6.00 -10.22
C VAL A 26 -8.35 -7.11 -11.20
N ALA A 27 -9.53 -7.72 -11.08
CA ALA A 27 -10.00 -8.71 -12.04
C ALA A 27 -10.27 -8.04 -13.41
N VAL A 28 -9.72 -8.59 -14.48
CA VAL A 28 -9.88 -8.05 -15.84
C VAL A 28 -11.26 -8.42 -16.41
N ILE A 29 -11.73 -9.63 -16.11
CA ILE A 29 -13.05 -10.15 -16.50
C ILE A 29 -13.66 -10.84 -15.29
N GLU A 30 -14.91 -10.50 -14.96
CA GLU A 30 -15.63 -11.10 -13.84
C GLU A 30 -15.80 -12.62 -14.06
N GLY A 31 -15.28 -13.42 -13.13
CA GLY A 31 -15.34 -14.88 -13.20
C GLY A 31 -14.16 -15.55 -13.91
N GLU A 32 -13.15 -14.80 -14.35
CA GLU A 32 -11.90 -15.35 -14.88
C GLU A 32 -10.71 -15.08 -13.95
N ASP A 33 -9.70 -15.94 -14.00
CA ASP A 33 -8.47 -15.81 -13.21
C ASP A 33 -7.50 -14.74 -13.75
N LEU A 34 -7.94 -13.91 -14.70
CA LEU A 34 -7.10 -12.88 -15.29
C LEU A 34 -7.07 -11.63 -14.38
N ILE A 35 -5.90 -11.34 -13.83
CA ILE A 35 -5.69 -10.27 -12.85
C ILE A 35 -4.66 -9.27 -13.37
N ASN A 36 -5.00 -7.98 -13.27
CA ASN A 36 -4.04 -6.89 -13.37
C ASN A 36 -3.53 -6.54 -11.97
N SER A 37 -2.21 -6.50 -11.82
CA SER A 37 -1.55 -6.14 -10.57
C SER A 37 -0.90 -4.76 -10.65
N TYR A 38 -1.11 -3.96 -9.60
CA TYR A 38 -0.56 -2.62 -9.44
C TYR A 38 0.21 -2.54 -8.13
N PHE A 39 1.32 -1.79 -8.09
CA PHE A 39 2.23 -1.78 -6.95
C PHE A 39 2.62 -0.38 -6.54
N ALA A 40 2.79 -0.15 -5.24
CA ALA A 40 3.52 1.01 -4.71
C ALA A 40 4.10 0.68 -3.33
N ASP A 41 5.23 1.31 -2.98
CA ASP A 41 5.90 1.07 -1.67
C ASP A 41 5.15 1.68 -0.48
N THR A 42 4.11 2.48 -0.75
CA THR A 42 3.27 3.11 0.28
C THR A 42 1.80 2.95 -0.11
N ILE A 43 0.95 2.68 0.88
CA ILE A 43 -0.48 2.50 0.65
C ILE A 43 -1.14 3.76 0.10
N CYS A 44 -0.75 4.94 0.60
CA CYS A 44 -1.28 6.20 0.08
C CYS A 44 -0.84 6.47 -1.36
N GLY A 45 0.39 6.08 -1.73
CA GLY A 45 0.86 6.14 -3.12
C GLY A 45 0.09 5.19 -4.04
N LEU A 46 -0.20 3.96 -3.57
CA LEU A 46 -1.00 2.99 -4.33
C LEU A 46 -2.42 3.52 -4.59
N VAL A 47 -3.10 4.01 -3.55
CA VAL A 47 -4.46 4.56 -3.69
C VAL A 47 -4.49 5.79 -4.58
N ASP A 48 -3.53 6.70 -4.45
CA ASP A 48 -3.43 7.87 -5.33
C ASP A 48 -3.23 7.45 -6.80
N TYR A 49 -2.46 6.38 -7.05
CA TYR A 49 -2.25 5.83 -8.39
C TYR A 49 -3.53 5.17 -8.96
N LEU A 50 -4.19 4.29 -8.21
CA LEU A 50 -5.42 3.62 -8.66
C LEU A 50 -6.53 4.60 -9.00
N GLN A 51 -6.67 5.66 -8.19
CA GLN A 51 -7.61 6.75 -8.47
C GLN A 51 -7.26 7.48 -9.78
N ALA A 52 -5.97 7.71 -10.05
CA ALA A 52 -5.53 8.35 -11.29
C ALA A 52 -5.82 7.47 -12.53
N GLU A 53 -5.75 6.15 -12.37
CA GLU A 53 -6.13 5.15 -13.38
C GLU A 53 -7.66 4.91 -13.45
N ALA A 54 -8.46 5.67 -12.71
CA ALA A 54 -9.92 5.55 -12.62
C ALA A 54 -10.42 4.15 -12.19
N ILE A 55 -9.65 3.47 -11.33
CA ILE A 55 -10.03 2.19 -10.71
C ILE A 55 -10.74 2.48 -9.38
N ALA A 56 -11.95 1.94 -9.22
CA ALA A 56 -12.73 2.10 -8.00
C ALA A 56 -12.30 1.12 -6.89
N PRO A 57 -12.50 1.43 -5.60
CA PRO A 57 -12.17 0.52 -4.51
C PRO A 57 -12.96 -0.80 -4.56
N SER A 58 -14.18 -0.78 -5.10
CA SER A 58 -15.01 -1.98 -5.27
C SER A 58 -14.47 -2.97 -6.31
N GLN A 59 -13.52 -2.54 -7.13
CA GLN A 59 -12.91 -3.35 -8.19
C GLN A 59 -11.59 -4.01 -7.78
N VAL A 60 -11.09 -3.74 -6.57
CA VAL A 60 -9.73 -4.08 -6.18
C VAL A 60 -9.68 -4.78 -4.83
N ARG A 61 -8.72 -5.71 -4.71
CA ARG A 61 -8.27 -6.25 -3.43
C ARG A 61 -6.83 -5.80 -3.21
N ILE A 62 -6.54 -5.22 -2.05
CA ILE A 62 -5.21 -4.71 -1.72
C ILE A 62 -4.54 -5.67 -0.74
N PHE A 63 -3.28 -5.97 -1.00
CA PHE A 63 -2.43 -6.83 -0.19
C PHE A 63 -1.22 -6.06 0.32
N GLU A 64 -0.81 -6.32 1.55
CA GLU A 64 0.49 -5.97 2.08
C GLU A 64 1.45 -7.15 1.94
N ILE A 65 2.67 -6.88 1.47
CA ILE A 65 3.66 -7.93 1.20
C ILE A 65 4.76 -7.85 2.26
N PHE A 66 4.91 -8.91 3.05
CA PHE A 66 5.79 -9.01 4.21
C PHE A 66 6.60 -10.30 4.19
N GLU A 67 7.93 -10.26 4.23
CA GLU A 67 8.80 -11.45 4.40
C GLU A 67 8.40 -12.74 3.63
N GLY A 68 7.79 -12.63 2.44
CA GLY A 68 7.33 -13.77 1.63
C GLY A 68 5.87 -14.20 1.87
N GLU A 69 5.15 -13.49 2.72
CA GLU A 69 3.72 -13.58 3.00
C GLU A 69 2.96 -12.40 2.36
N GLU A 70 1.69 -12.63 2.06
CA GLU A 70 0.77 -11.65 1.50
C GLU A 70 -0.49 -11.63 2.35
N ASP A 71 -0.76 -10.49 3.00
CA ASP A 71 -1.95 -10.33 3.82
C ASP A 71 -2.93 -9.37 3.12
N GLU A 72 -4.18 -9.79 2.97
CA GLU A 72 -5.22 -8.93 2.43
C GLU A 72 -5.59 -7.85 3.45
N ILE A 73 -5.60 -6.61 2.98
CA ILE A 73 -5.96 -5.45 3.78
C ILE A 73 -7.50 -5.32 3.79
N PRO A 74 -8.12 -5.21 4.96
CA PRO A 74 -9.54 -4.89 5.07
C PRO A 74 -9.93 -3.62 4.31
N ALA A 75 -10.98 -3.70 3.49
CA ALA A 75 -11.37 -2.61 2.59
C ALA A 75 -11.76 -1.31 3.31
N ASP A 76 -12.25 -1.40 4.54
CA ASP A 76 -12.62 -0.24 5.37
C ASP A 76 -11.42 0.63 5.76
N LEU A 77 -10.19 0.10 5.69
CA LEU A 77 -8.95 0.85 5.93
C LEU A 77 -8.59 1.80 4.79
N TYR A 78 -8.89 1.45 3.53
CA TYR A 78 -8.56 2.26 2.35
C TYR A 78 -9.79 2.84 1.63
N SER A 79 -11.00 2.40 1.98
CA SER A 79 -12.27 2.87 1.44
C SER A 79 -13.23 3.32 2.55
N ARG A 80 -14.05 4.34 2.31
CA ARG A 80 -15.02 4.87 3.30
C ARG A 80 -16.26 4.00 3.43
N ASP A 81 -16.76 3.52 2.31
CA ASP A 81 -18.06 2.88 2.13
C ASP A 81 -18.00 1.72 1.12
N GLY A 82 -16.80 1.29 0.76
CA GLY A 82 -16.57 0.31 -0.32
C GLY A 82 -16.42 0.96 -1.70
N GLU A 83 -16.81 2.21 -1.88
CA GLU A 83 -16.83 2.89 -3.18
C GLU A 83 -15.94 4.14 -3.25
N THR A 84 -15.69 4.77 -2.09
CA THR A 84 -14.93 6.02 -2.03
C THR A 84 -13.56 5.81 -1.41
N TRP A 85 -12.50 6.08 -2.19
CA TRP A 85 -11.12 6.07 -1.70
C TRP A 85 -10.91 7.01 -0.50
N ARG A 86 -10.15 6.55 0.49
CA ARG A 86 -9.58 7.43 1.52
C ARG A 86 -8.29 8.02 0.96
N HIS A 87 -8.22 9.34 0.87
CA HIS A 87 -6.99 10.04 0.50
C HIS A 87 -6.25 10.54 1.73
N ARG A 88 -5.02 11.04 1.54
CA ARG A 88 -4.31 11.73 2.62
C ARG A 88 -5.10 12.98 3.05
N PRO A 89 -5.18 13.28 4.36
CA PRO A 89 -4.51 12.59 5.48
C PRO A 89 -5.30 11.39 6.04
N GLU A 90 -6.51 11.11 5.55
CA GLU A 90 -7.41 10.10 6.10
C GLU A 90 -6.85 8.68 6.04
N ILE A 91 -6.36 8.22 4.89
CA ILE A 91 -5.79 6.87 4.77
C ILE A 91 -4.58 6.67 5.68
N CYS A 92 -3.75 7.69 5.87
CA CYS A 92 -2.65 7.60 6.82
C CYS A 92 -3.16 7.47 8.26
N ARG A 93 -4.29 8.10 8.60
CA ARG A 93 -4.88 8.00 9.94
C ARG A 93 -5.50 6.63 10.20
N THR A 94 -6.18 6.03 9.23
CA THR A 94 -6.71 4.66 9.38
C THR A 94 -5.58 3.66 9.56
N PHE A 95 -4.51 3.79 8.79
CA PHE A 95 -3.33 2.93 8.91
C PHE A 95 -2.44 3.21 10.12
N ALA A 96 -2.60 4.34 10.82
CA ALA A 96 -1.84 4.61 12.04
C ALA A 96 -2.19 3.63 13.17
N ALA A 97 -3.42 3.11 13.19
CA ALA A 97 -3.82 2.04 14.08
C ALA A 97 -3.31 0.67 13.61
N HIS A 98 -3.17 0.46 12.29
CA HIS A 98 -2.65 -0.77 11.68
C HIS A 98 -1.14 -0.93 11.87
N TYR A 99 -0.39 0.17 11.88
CA TYR A 99 1.06 0.20 12.21
C TYR A 99 1.33 1.12 13.41
N PRO A 100 1.05 0.67 14.65
CA PRO A 100 1.19 1.47 15.85
C PRO A 100 2.60 2.06 15.97
N GLY A 101 2.67 3.38 16.03
CA GLY A 101 3.93 4.08 16.22
C GLY A 101 4.71 4.38 14.95
N HIS A 102 4.32 3.93 13.76
CA HIS A 102 5.03 4.28 12.51
C HIS A 102 4.44 5.49 11.78
N ILE A 103 3.15 5.76 12.01
CA ILE A 103 2.44 6.87 11.40
C ILE A 103 1.97 7.80 12.51
N ARG A 104 2.39 9.06 12.44
CA ARG A 104 2.14 10.08 13.46
C ARG A 104 1.67 11.36 12.78
N GLU A 105 1.13 12.30 13.54
CA GLU A 105 0.79 13.61 12.99
C GLU A 105 2.07 14.29 12.46
N GLY A 106 2.07 14.67 11.18
CA GLY A 106 3.19 15.34 10.51
C GLY A 106 4.44 14.47 10.22
N SER A 107 4.48 13.20 10.63
CA SER A 107 5.62 12.31 10.35
C SER A 107 5.21 10.86 10.11
N CYS A 108 5.98 10.14 9.31
CA CYS A 108 5.67 8.79 8.89
C CYS A 108 6.98 8.06 8.58
N ASP A 109 7.14 6.84 9.06
CA ASP A 109 8.36 6.05 8.85
C ASP A 109 8.48 5.57 7.39
N PHE A 110 7.37 5.55 6.63
CA PHE A 110 7.34 5.26 5.19
C PHE A 110 7.82 6.43 4.30
N ARG A 111 8.19 7.58 4.88
CA ARG A 111 8.51 8.82 4.13
C ARG A 111 9.74 8.72 3.23
N ASP A 112 10.60 7.74 3.49
CA ASP A 112 11.83 7.45 2.74
C ASP A 112 11.56 6.53 1.52
N ARG A 113 10.32 6.06 1.35
CA ARG A 113 9.90 5.21 0.23
C ARG A 113 9.34 6.00 -0.94
N ASP A 114 9.40 5.40 -2.12
CA ASP A 114 8.75 5.97 -3.30
C ASP A 114 7.22 5.86 -3.17
N ARG A 115 6.51 6.89 -3.60
CA ARG A 115 5.04 6.91 -3.62
C ARG A 115 4.48 6.62 -5.01
N ARG A 116 5.34 6.50 -6.01
CA ARG A 116 4.94 6.21 -7.38
C ARG A 116 4.29 4.82 -7.46
N GLY A 117 3.12 4.78 -8.09
CA GLY A 117 2.50 3.52 -8.48
C GLY A 117 3.05 3.00 -9.81
N ILE A 118 2.98 1.69 -9.98
CA ILE A 118 3.38 0.94 -11.17
C ILE A 118 2.23 0.00 -11.53
N GLY A 119 1.87 -0.09 -12.80
CA GLY A 119 0.84 -1.00 -13.32
C GLY A 119 1.36 -1.85 -14.49
N PRO A 120 0.49 -2.72 -15.04
CA PRO A 120 0.79 -3.58 -16.20
C PRO A 120 1.08 -2.79 -17.49
#